data_AF-A0A2V7XKN8-F1
#
_entry.id   AF-A0A2V7XKN8-F1
#
_cell.length_a   1.000
_cell.length_b   1.000
_cell.length_c   1.000
_cell.angle_alpha   90.00
_cell.angle_beta   90.00
_cell.angle_gamma   90.00
#
_symmetry.space_group_name_H-M   'P 1'
#
loop_
_entity.id
_entity.type
_entity.pdbx_description
1 polymer ?
#
loop_
_entity_poly.entity_id
_entity_poly.type
_entity_poly.pdbx_seq_one_letter_code
_entity_poly.pdbx_strand_id
1 'polypeptide(L)'
;MRFAVLVAFAVSVSGSVSVSGSGSEADQAIVSRVDPVLFQDLHWRLIGPFRGGRVLAVAGVPGEREHFYFGSVNGGVWETTDAGRTWKPVFDGQPVGSIGALAVAASNPKVLYVGTGEADMRSDIAQGNGVYKSTDGGRTWTHLGLDDTQQIGRILVDPRDSERVLVAALGHPYGPNAERGVLRSTDGGRTWEKVLYKDDDTGAIDLAFR
;
A
#
# COMPACT_ATOMS: atom_id res chain seq x y z
N MET A 1 -0.04 -14.32 -4.48
CA MET A 1 -0.31 -15.45 -3.56
C MET A 1 -0.90 -14.85 -2.29
N ARG A 2 -2.21 -15.03 -2.06
CA ARG A 2 -2.93 -14.36 -0.96
C ARG A 2 -2.68 -15.11 0.35
N PHE A 3 -2.06 -14.47 1.34
CA PHE A 3 -2.09 -14.95 2.72
C PHE A 3 -3.11 -14.11 3.49
N ALA A 4 -4.14 -14.77 4.01
CA ALA A 4 -5.04 -14.20 5.01
C ALA A 4 -4.79 -14.93 6.33
N VAL A 5 -4.55 -14.17 7.41
CA VAL A 5 -4.41 -14.69 8.76
C VAL A 5 -5.81 -14.99 9.30
N LEU A 6 -6.05 -16.27 9.61
CA LEU A 6 -7.23 -16.73 10.34
C LEU A 6 -6.98 -16.50 11.85
N VAL A 7 -7.67 -15.55 12.48
CA VAL A 7 -7.69 -15.48 13.95
C VAL A 7 -8.76 -16.44 14.45
N ALA A 8 -8.36 -17.66 14.79
CA ALA A 8 -9.19 -18.60 15.52
C ALA A 8 -8.87 -18.47 17.02
N PHE A 9 -9.87 -18.12 17.83
CA PHE A 9 -9.78 -18.23 19.29
C PHE A 9 -9.78 -19.72 19.66
N ALA A 10 -8.60 -20.26 20.00
CA ALA A 10 -8.50 -21.56 20.64
C ALA A 10 -8.58 -21.37 22.16
N VAL A 11 -9.69 -21.77 22.77
CA VAL A 11 -9.76 -21.96 24.23
C VAL A 11 -8.99 -23.24 24.55
N SER A 12 -7.77 -23.11 25.09
CA SER A 12 -7.00 -24.25 25.58
C SER A 12 -7.49 -24.65 26.98
N VAL A 13 -8.28 -25.72 27.07
CA VAL A 13 -8.48 -26.43 28.34
C VAL A 13 -7.36 -27.44 28.49
N SER A 14 -6.36 -27.12 29.31
CA SER A 14 -5.29 -28.05 29.66
C SER A 14 -5.80 -29.06 30.68
N GLY A 15 -6.32 -30.19 30.20
CA GLY A 15 -6.65 -31.35 31.01
C GLY A 15 -6.10 -32.61 30.35
N SER A 16 -5.00 -33.15 30.87
CA SER A 16 -4.47 -34.44 30.43
C SER A 16 -5.32 -35.56 31.04
N VAL A 17 -6.31 -36.03 30.27
CA VAL A 17 -6.95 -37.33 30.53
C VAL A 17 -6.39 -38.31 29.52
N SER A 18 -5.54 -39.22 30.00
CA SER A 18 -5.05 -40.37 29.25
C SER A 18 -6.19 -41.39 29.11
N VAL A 19 -6.88 -41.36 27.97
CA VAL A 19 -7.79 -42.44 27.57
C VAL A 19 -7.00 -43.44 26.73
N SER A 20 -6.71 -44.60 27.33
CA SER A 20 -6.28 -45.80 26.60
C SER A 20 -7.49 -46.38 25.89
N GLY A 21 -7.69 -45.98 24.63
CA GLY A 21 -8.74 -46.52 23.76
C GLY A 21 -8.17 -46.73 22.36
N SER A 22 -8.26 -47.95 21.86
CA SER A 22 -7.93 -48.32 20.48
C SER A 22 -8.89 -47.63 19.50
N GLY A 23 -8.62 -46.38 19.16
CA GLY A 23 -9.29 -45.69 18.06
C GLY A 23 -8.76 -46.23 16.73
N SER A 24 -9.64 -46.86 15.95
CA SER A 24 -9.33 -47.24 14.58
C SER A 24 -9.03 -46.00 13.73
N GLU A 25 -8.30 -46.16 12.61
CA GLU A 25 -8.03 -45.09 11.62
C GLU A 25 -9.30 -44.35 11.13
N ALA A 26 -10.50 -44.88 11.41
CA ALA A 26 -11.78 -44.27 11.11
C ALA A 26 -12.09 -42.99 11.92
N ASP A 27 -11.47 -42.79 13.08
CA ASP A 27 -11.73 -41.62 13.94
C ASP A 27 -10.99 -40.34 13.49
N GLN A 28 -10.11 -40.45 12.49
CA GLN A 28 -9.44 -39.29 11.86
C GLN A 28 -10.22 -38.71 10.67
N ALA A 29 -11.42 -39.23 10.38
CA ALA A 29 -12.10 -39.00 9.11
C ALA A 29 -13.48 -38.34 9.23
N ILE A 30 -13.68 -37.34 10.10
CA ILE A 30 -14.82 -36.40 9.96
C ILE A 30 -14.39 -34.96 10.24
N VAL A 31 -13.51 -34.43 9.39
CA VAL A 31 -13.67 -33.03 8.98
C VAL A 31 -14.30 -33.12 7.61
N SER A 32 -15.64 -33.10 7.56
CA SER A 32 -16.34 -33.00 6.28
C SER A 32 -15.82 -31.74 5.57
N ARG A 33 -15.08 -31.93 4.49
CA ARG A 33 -14.67 -30.82 3.63
C ARG A 33 -15.96 -30.26 3.04
N VAL A 34 -16.39 -29.11 3.57
CA VAL A 34 -17.54 -28.38 3.04
C VAL A 34 -17.24 -28.05 1.57
N ASP A 35 -18.16 -28.39 0.67
CA ASP A 35 -17.99 -28.15 -0.77
C ASP A 35 -17.83 -26.64 -1.04
N PRO A 36 -16.74 -26.19 -1.68
CA PRO A 36 -16.54 -24.78 -2.02
C PRO A 36 -17.68 -24.16 -2.84
N VAL A 37 -18.48 -24.97 -3.55
CA VAL A 37 -19.66 -24.49 -4.30
C VAL A 37 -20.65 -23.76 -3.40
N LEU A 38 -20.76 -24.18 -2.12
CA LEU A 38 -21.66 -23.58 -1.13
C LEU A 38 -21.27 -22.15 -0.75
N PHE A 39 -20.07 -21.71 -1.13
CA PHE A 39 -19.56 -20.38 -0.84
C PHE A 39 -19.45 -19.49 -2.09
N GLN A 40 -19.86 -19.96 -3.28
CA GLN A 40 -19.67 -19.21 -4.53
C GLN A 40 -20.44 -17.89 -4.57
N ASP A 41 -21.56 -17.80 -3.87
CA ASP A 41 -22.37 -16.57 -3.77
C ASP A 41 -21.91 -15.63 -2.64
N LEU A 42 -20.93 -16.04 -1.84
CA LEU A 42 -20.38 -15.16 -0.80
C LEU A 42 -19.51 -14.08 -1.43
N HIS A 43 -19.91 -12.84 -1.19
CA HIS A 43 -19.16 -11.67 -1.58
C HIS A 43 -18.69 -10.91 -0.34
N TRP A 44 -17.46 -10.41 -0.40
CA TRP A 44 -16.98 -9.48 0.60
C TRP A 44 -17.79 -8.20 0.53
N ARG A 45 -18.21 -7.70 1.69
CA ARG A 45 -18.83 -6.39 1.82
C ARG A 45 -18.15 -5.61 2.93
N LEU A 46 -17.93 -4.33 2.70
CA LEU A 46 -17.47 -3.42 3.73
C LEU A 46 -18.59 -3.26 4.77
N ILE A 47 -18.30 -3.54 6.04
CA ILE A 47 -19.23 -3.28 7.17
C ILE A 47 -19.00 -1.91 7.82
N GLY A 48 -18.04 -1.15 7.29
CA GLY A 48 -17.61 0.13 7.81
C GLY A 48 -16.44 0.02 8.81
N PRO A 49 -15.91 1.17 9.26
CA PRO A 49 -16.35 2.53 8.90
C PRO A 49 -16.08 2.86 7.42
N PHE A 50 -17.00 3.60 6.78
CA PHE A 50 -16.90 3.99 5.35
C PHE A 50 -15.88 5.11 5.10
N ARG A 51 -15.12 5.49 6.12
CA ARG A 51 -14.10 6.53 6.12
C ARG A 51 -13.01 6.12 7.11
N GLY A 52 -11.77 6.47 6.78
CA GLY A 52 -10.72 6.63 7.78
C GLY A 52 -9.75 5.47 7.92
N GLY A 53 -8.98 5.57 9.00
CA GLY A 53 -7.62 5.04 9.12
C GLY A 53 -6.62 6.20 9.21
N ARG A 54 -5.36 5.92 9.52
CA ARG A 54 -4.29 6.92 9.47
C ARG A 54 -3.98 7.25 8.01
N VAL A 55 -3.91 8.54 7.68
CA VAL A 55 -3.68 9.05 6.31
C VAL A 55 -2.44 9.92 6.33
N LEU A 56 -1.51 9.67 5.40
CA LEU A 56 -0.27 10.43 5.25
C LEU A 56 -0.17 11.15 3.90
N ALA A 57 -0.92 10.69 2.91
CA ALA A 57 -0.85 11.22 1.56
C ALA A 57 -2.24 11.63 1.07
N VAL A 58 -2.35 12.82 0.50
CA VAL A 58 -3.59 13.35 -0.10
C VAL A 58 -3.23 14.09 -1.37
N ALA A 59 -4.03 13.92 -2.42
CA ALA A 59 -3.89 14.64 -3.68
C ALA A 59 -5.27 15.03 -4.24
N GLY A 60 -5.42 16.28 -4.67
CA GLY A 60 -6.58 16.73 -5.43
C GLY A 60 -6.34 16.62 -6.94
N VAL A 61 -7.42 16.48 -7.71
CA VAL A 61 -7.36 16.42 -9.17
C VAL A 61 -7.49 17.83 -9.76
N PRO A 62 -6.49 18.33 -10.52
CA PRO A 62 -6.54 19.66 -11.10
C PRO A 62 -7.77 19.87 -11.99
N GLY A 63 -8.51 20.95 -11.75
CA GLY A 63 -9.73 21.28 -12.48
C GLY A 63 -11.01 20.63 -11.95
N GLU A 64 -10.91 19.68 -11.01
CA GLU A 64 -12.05 18.90 -10.50
C GLU A 64 -12.22 19.12 -9.00
N ARG A 65 -13.16 20.00 -8.61
CA ARG A 65 -13.30 20.47 -7.22
C ARG A 65 -13.75 19.42 -6.22
N GLU A 66 -14.34 18.32 -6.69
CA GLU A 66 -14.92 17.26 -5.84
C GLU A 66 -14.12 15.95 -5.93
N HIS A 67 -13.02 15.93 -6.68
CA HIS A 67 -12.26 14.73 -6.98
C HIS A 67 -10.90 14.74 -6.26
N PHE A 68 -10.73 13.76 -5.37
CA PHE A 68 -9.55 13.63 -4.53
C PHE A 68 -9.14 12.17 -4.37
N TYR A 69 -7.87 11.97 -4.07
CA TYR A 69 -7.32 10.70 -3.63
C TYR A 69 -6.67 10.87 -2.26
N PHE A 70 -6.70 9.81 -1.45
CA PHE A 70 -5.84 9.69 -0.28
C PHE A 70 -5.15 8.33 -0.23
N GLY A 71 -3.98 8.30 0.39
CA GLY A 71 -3.23 7.09 0.73
C GLY A 71 -3.26 6.87 2.24
N SER A 72 -3.70 5.70 2.67
CA SER A 72 -3.74 5.31 4.08
C SER A 72 -2.52 4.46 4.46
N VAL A 73 -2.26 4.42 5.76
CA VAL A 73 -1.37 3.43 6.35
C VAL A 73 -2.12 2.11 6.46
N ASN A 74 -1.54 1.04 5.93
CA ASN A 74 -2.13 -0.30 5.88
C ASN A 74 -3.51 -0.42 5.20
N GLY A 75 -3.87 0.50 4.29
CA GLY A 75 -5.19 0.46 3.65
C GLY A 75 -5.23 0.93 2.19
N GLY A 76 -4.08 1.14 1.55
CA GLY A 76 -3.97 1.45 0.13
C GLY A 76 -4.41 2.88 -0.25
N VAL A 77 -4.77 3.04 -1.52
CA VAL A 77 -5.24 4.31 -2.09
C VAL A 77 -6.75 4.28 -2.27
N TRP A 78 -7.38 5.41 -1.94
CA TRP A 78 -8.82 5.62 -2.03
C TRP A 78 -9.13 6.84 -2.88
N GLU A 79 -10.20 6.77 -3.64
CA GLU A 79 -10.70 7.82 -4.52
C GLU A 79 -12.08 8.30 -4.05
N THR A 80 -12.33 9.60 -4.16
CA THR A 80 -13.65 10.20 -4.06
C THR A 80 -13.89 11.09 -5.27
N THR A 81 -15.14 11.14 -5.75
CA THR A 81 -15.59 12.07 -6.79
C THR A 81 -16.78 12.92 -6.31
N ASP A 82 -17.04 12.93 -5.01
CA ASP A 82 -18.19 13.61 -4.38
C ASP A 82 -17.80 14.44 -3.15
N ALA A 83 -16.56 14.96 -3.16
CA ALA A 83 -15.95 15.76 -2.10
C ALA A 83 -15.81 15.02 -0.75
N GLY A 84 -15.50 13.72 -0.81
CA GLY A 84 -15.22 12.90 0.36
C GLY A 84 -16.47 12.39 1.09
N ARG A 85 -17.66 12.51 0.48
CA ARG A 85 -18.88 11.92 1.03
C ARG A 85 -18.77 10.39 0.97
N THR A 86 -18.31 9.85 -0.15
CA THR A 86 -18.01 8.43 -0.35
C THR A 86 -16.59 8.22 -0.88
N TRP A 87 -16.03 7.05 -0.58
CA TRP A 87 -14.68 6.66 -0.98
C TRP A 87 -14.67 5.25 -1.55
N LYS A 88 -13.88 5.02 -2.60
CA LYS A 88 -13.69 3.72 -3.24
C LYS A 88 -12.22 3.32 -3.16
N PRO A 89 -11.88 2.09 -2.77
CA PRO A 89 -10.51 1.63 -2.83
C PRO A 89 -10.11 1.42 -4.29
N VAL A 90 -8.92 1.88 -4.66
CA VAL A 90 -8.39 1.77 -6.03
C VAL A 90 -7.04 1.04 -6.08
N PHE A 91 -6.56 0.51 -4.96
CA PHE A 91 -5.23 -0.10 -4.83
C PHE A 91 -5.25 -1.56 -4.29
N ASP A 92 -6.42 -2.14 -4.05
CA ASP A 92 -6.59 -3.47 -3.41
C ASP A 92 -5.97 -4.65 -4.20
N GLY A 93 -5.64 -4.44 -5.47
CA GLY A 93 -4.95 -5.43 -6.29
C GLY A 93 -3.45 -5.56 -5.99
N GLN A 94 -2.88 -4.65 -5.20
CA GLN A 94 -1.44 -4.60 -4.94
C GLN A 94 -1.05 -5.35 -3.66
N PRO A 95 0.18 -5.89 -3.58
CA PRO A 95 0.64 -6.68 -2.44
C PRO A 95 1.06 -5.84 -1.21
N VAL A 96 0.80 -4.53 -1.22
CA VAL A 96 1.28 -3.56 -0.25
C VAL A 96 0.15 -2.60 0.12
N GLY A 97 0.04 -2.25 1.40
CA GLY A 97 -1.06 -1.46 1.93
C GLY A 97 -0.67 -0.07 2.44
N SER A 98 0.57 0.14 2.88
CA SER A 98 0.96 1.45 3.41
C SER A 98 1.37 2.40 2.31
N ILE A 99 0.80 3.61 2.34
CA ILE A 99 1.06 4.66 1.37
C ILE A 99 1.67 5.88 2.09
N GLY A 100 2.87 6.28 1.68
CA GLY A 100 3.59 7.44 2.23
C GLY A 100 3.52 8.65 1.33
N ALA A 101 3.36 8.44 0.01
CA ALA A 101 3.27 9.52 -0.96
C ALA A 101 2.23 9.22 -2.05
N LEU A 102 1.54 10.26 -2.49
CA LEU A 102 0.55 10.22 -3.56
C LEU A 102 0.64 11.53 -4.35
N ALA A 103 0.77 11.44 -5.67
CA ALA A 103 0.84 12.59 -6.54
C ALA A 103 -0.02 12.37 -7.79
N VAL A 104 -0.84 13.38 -8.13
CA VAL A 104 -1.56 13.47 -9.41
C VAL A 104 -0.77 14.41 -10.32
N ALA A 105 -0.48 13.99 -11.55
CA ALA A 105 0.27 14.82 -12.49
C ALA A 105 -0.60 16.00 -12.98
N ALA A 106 -0.10 17.22 -12.86
CA ALA A 106 -0.86 18.40 -13.29
C ALA A 106 -1.00 18.51 -14.82
N SER A 107 -0.02 18.00 -15.57
CA SER A 107 -0.02 17.95 -17.03
C SER A 107 -0.99 16.92 -17.61
N ASN A 108 -1.32 15.87 -16.85
CA ASN A 108 -2.29 14.84 -17.22
C ASN A 108 -2.88 14.19 -15.95
N PRO A 109 -4.06 14.64 -15.48
CA PRO A 109 -4.63 14.17 -14.21
C PRO A 109 -5.02 12.67 -14.17
N LYS A 110 -4.95 11.95 -15.30
CA LYS A 110 -5.08 10.48 -15.31
C LYS A 110 -3.81 9.76 -14.85
N VAL A 111 -2.69 10.46 -14.79
CA VAL A 111 -1.41 9.91 -14.33
C VAL A 111 -1.26 10.14 -12.84
N LEU A 112 -1.13 9.04 -12.11
CA LEU A 112 -0.93 9.04 -10.67
C LEU A 112 0.37 8.31 -10.34
N TYR A 113 1.07 8.79 -9.33
CA TYR A 113 2.21 8.12 -8.72
C TYR A 113 1.95 7.86 -7.24
N VAL A 114 2.32 6.67 -6.79
CA VAL A 114 2.16 6.21 -5.41
C VAL A 114 3.51 5.75 -4.89
N GLY A 115 3.95 6.33 -3.78
CA GLY A 115 5.09 5.87 -3.01
C GLY A 115 4.59 5.06 -1.82
N THR A 116 5.05 3.83 -1.70
CA THR A 116 4.59 2.92 -0.65
C THR A 116 5.48 3.00 0.59
N GLY A 117 4.94 2.52 1.71
CA GLY A 117 5.52 2.63 3.04
C GLY A 117 5.11 3.92 3.74
N GLU A 118 4.88 3.85 5.05
CA GLU A 118 4.62 5.02 5.88
C GLU A 118 5.88 5.80 6.30
N ALA A 119 5.92 7.09 5.96
CA ALA A 119 7.05 7.94 6.33
C ALA A 119 6.87 8.64 7.70
N ASP A 120 5.67 8.60 8.29
CA ASP A 120 5.40 9.02 9.68
C ASP A 120 5.54 7.82 10.63
N MET A 121 6.79 7.54 11.03
CA MET A 121 7.15 6.39 11.84
C MET A 121 6.58 6.48 13.27
N ARG A 122 5.86 5.44 13.69
CA ARG A 122 5.27 5.33 15.05
C ARG A 122 5.55 3.97 15.66
N SER A 123 4.80 3.60 16.71
CA SER A 123 4.95 2.33 17.43
C SER A 123 4.68 1.08 16.57
N ASP A 124 3.97 1.24 15.46
CA ASP A 124 3.76 0.22 14.42
C ASP A 124 4.02 0.87 13.06
N ILE A 125 4.79 0.16 12.23
CA ILE A 125 5.28 0.62 10.92
C ILE A 125 5.16 -0.52 9.92
N ALA A 126 4.46 -0.25 8.82
CA ALA A 126 4.45 -1.13 7.66
C ALA A 126 5.35 -0.60 6.54
N GLN A 127 6.27 -1.46 6.10
CA GLN A 127 7.17 -1.19 4.99
C GLN A 127 6.40 -1.22 3.66
N GLY A 128 6.82 -0.34 2.77
CA GLY A 128 6.49 -0.37 1.36
C GLY A 128 7.42 -1.27 0.55
N ASN A 129 7.17 -1.29 -0.74
CA ASN A 129 7.96 -1.98 -1.75
C ASN A 129 8.17 -1.10 -3.00
N GLY A 130 8.35 0.21 -2.79
CA GLY A 130 8.71 1.15 -3.86
C GLY A 130 7.53 1.92 -4.47
N VAL A 131 7.64 2.20 -5.76
CA VAL A 131 6.76 3.14 -6.48
C VAL A 131 5.81 2.42 -7.43
N TYR A 132 4.59 2.94 -7.53
CA TYR A 132 3.59 2.53 -8.52
C TYR A 132 3.14 3.72 -9.36
N LYS A 133 2.78 3.47 -10.62
CA LYS A 133 2.17 4.43 -11.53
C LYS A 133 0.85 3.91 -12.07
N SER A 134 -0.14 4.79 -12.15
CA SER A 134 -1.34 4.60 -12.96
C SER A 134 -1.36 5.61 -14.08
N THR A 135 -1.94 5.24 -15.22
CA THR A 135 -2.19 6.14 -16.36
C THR A 135 -3.67 6.26 -16.72
N ASP A 136 -4.56 5.69 -15.88
CA ASP A 136 -5.99 5.59 -16.13
C ASP A 136 -6.85 6.04 -14.93
N GLY A 137 -6.30 6.89 -14.05
CA GLY A 137 -7.02 7.39 -12.88
C GLY A 137 -7.05 6.40 -11.71
N GLY A 138 -6.06 5.52 -11.59
CA GLY A 138 -5.95 4.55 -10.49
C GLY A 138 -6.71 3.24 -10.73
N ARG A 139 -7.23 2.97 -11.93
CA ARG A 139 -7.94 1.71 -12.22
C ARG A 139 -6.95 0.55 -12.39
N THR A 140 -5.80 0.83 -13.01
CA THR A 140 -4.70 -0.10 -13.13
C THR A 140 -3.39 0.54 -12.66
N TRP A 141 -2.50 -0.30 -12.13
CA TRP A 141 -1.22 0.13 -11.57
C TRP A 141 -0.09 -0.70 -12.13
N THR A 142 1.01 -0.03 -12.46
CA THR A 142 2.29 -0.63 -12.85
C THR A 142 3.29 -0.37 -11.74
N HIS A 143 3.95 -1.42 -11.26
CA HIS A 143 5.05 -1.31 -10.30
C HIS A 143 6.32 -0.85 -11.01
N LEU A 144 7.04 0.10 -10.39
CA LEU A 144 8.15 0.84 -10.99
C LEU A 144 9.49 0.59 -10.26
N GLY A 145 9.56 -0.46 -9.45
CA GLY A 145 10.73 -0.79 -8.64
C GLY A 145 10.89 0.13 -7.44
N LEU A 146 12.15 0.31 -7.01
CA LEU A 146 12.53 0.93 -5.73
C LEU A 146 12.12 0.10 -4.51
N ASP A 147 12.13 -1.22 -4.66
CA ASP A 147 11.60 -2.20 -3.70
C ASP A 147 12.24 -2.07 -2.31
N ASP A 148 13.54 -1.82 -2.27
CA ASP A 148 14.31 -1.73 -1.03
C ASP A 148 14.32 -0.32 -0.41
N THR A 149 13.61 0.65 -0.98
CA THR A 149 13.44 1.96 -0.33
C THR A 149 12.65 1.86 0.96
N GLN A 150 11.69 0.93 1.03
CA GLN A 150 10.73 0.72 2.11
C GLN A 150 9.84 1.92 2.46
N GLN A 151 10.37 3.13 2.64
CA GLN A 151 9.62 4.31 3.03
C GLN A 151 9.84 5.45 2.03
N ILE A 152 8.77 5.82 1.32
CA ILE A 152 8.76 6.96 0.41
C ILE A 152 7.93 8.07 1.03
N GLY A 153 8.59 9.19 1.36
CA GLY A 153 7.94 10.34 2.02
C GLY A 153 7.27 11.31 1.07
N ARG A 154 7.79 11.45 -0.16
CA ARG A 154 7.24 12.40 -1.13
C ARG A 154 7.50 11.95 -2.56
N ILE A 155 6.54 12.25 -3.42
CA ILE A 155 6.71 12.22 -4.88
C ILE A 155 6.35 13.61 -5.41
N LEU A 156 7.22 14.19 -6.23
CA LEU A 156 6.92 15.38 -7.02
C LEU A 156 6.90 15.01 -8.50
N VAL A 157 5.85 15.41 -9.19
CA VAL A 157 5.72 15.27 -10.65
C VAL A 157 5.85 16.65 -11.27
N ASP A 158 6.66 16.78 -12.31
CA ASP A 158 6.81 18.03 -13.05
C ASP A 158 5.43 18.48 -13.58
N PRO A 159 5.00 19.72 -13.28
CA PRO A 159 3.66 20.18 -13.66
C PRO A 159 3.46 20.27 -15.17
N ARG A 160 4.52 20.23 -15.98
CA ARG A 160 4.47 20.32 -17.44
C ARG A 160 4.69 18.98 -18.13
N ASP A 161 5.16 17.96 -17.42
CA ASP A 161 5.52 16.67 -18.00
C ASP A 161 5.39 15.54 -16.97
N SER A 162 4.40 14.66 -17.16
CA SER A 162 4.13 13.58 -16.21
C SER A 162 5.23 12.51 -16.15
N GLU A 163 6.17 12.50 -17.09
CA GLU A 163 7.26 11.53 -17.13
C GLU A 163 8.49 11.96 -16.32
N ARG A 164 8.52 13.22 -15.84
CA ARG A 164 9.59 13.76 -15.01
C ARG A 164 9.16 13.77 -13.54
N VAL A 165 9.82 12.94 -12.73
CA VAL A 165 9.40 12.67 -11.36
C VAL A 165 10.61 12.69 -10.42
N LEU A 166 10.42 13.23 -9.22
CA LEU A 166 11.35 13.10 -8.10
C LEU A 166 10.68 12.32 -6.96
N VAL A 167 11.45 11.45 -6.32
CA VAL A 167 11.05 10.63 -5.18
C VAL A 167 11.96 10.95 -4.01
N ALA A 168 11.38 11.29 -2.86
CA ALA A 168 12.09 11.37 -1.59
C ALA A 168 12.02 10.01 -0.91
N ALA A 169 13.11 9.27 -0.97
CA ALA A 169 13.27 7.99 -0.29
C ALA A 169 13.83 8.25 1.12
N LEU A 170 12.99 8.01 2.12
CA LEU A 170 13.43 8.03 3.50
C LEU A 170 14.32 6.83 3.77
N GLY A 171 14.04 5.67 3.17
CA GLY A 171 14.80 4.43 3.35
C GLY A 171 14.22 3.52 4.44
N HIS A 172 15.02 2.55 4.88
CA HIS A 172 14.62 1.63 5.94
C HIS A 172 14.27 2.39 7.24
N PRO A 173 13.22 2.02 7.97
CA PRO A 173 12.91 2.60 9.28
C PRO A 173 13.99 2.30 10.31
N TYR A 174 14.67 1.16 10.15
CA TYR A 174 15.67 0.67 11.07
C TYR A 174 16.93 0.26 10.30
N GLY A 175 18.06 0.87 10.64
CA GLY A 175 19.36 0.55 10.06
C GLY A 175 19.70 1.30 8.77
N PRO A 176 20.94 1.15 8.29
CA PRO A 176 21.43 1.79 7.09
C PRO A 176 20.75 1.23 5.83
N ASN A 177 20.59 2.06 4.82
CA ASN A 177 20.02 1.68 3.53
C ASN A 177 20.59 2.54 2.40
N ALA A 178 21.09 1.88 1.36
CA ALA A 178 21.69 2.57 0.22
C ALA A 178 20.66 3.30 -0.65
N GLU A 179 19.38 2.91 -0.63
CA GLU A 179 18.32 3.53 -1.44
C GLU A 179 17.84 4.90 -0.90
N ARG A 180 18.39 5.37 0.23
CA ARG A 180 18.11 6.68 0.80
C ARG A 180 18.46 7.85 -0.13
N GLY A 181 17.71 8.95 0.00
CA GLY A 181 17.99 10.21 -0.68
C GLY A 181 16.90 10.62 -1.67
N VAL A 182 17.29 11.37 -2.71
CA VAL A 182 16.36 11.80 -3.76
C VAL A 182 16.68 11.07 -5.05
N LEU A 183 15.67 10.40 -5.59
CA LEU A 183 15.74 9.73 -6.89
C LEU A 183 14.95 10.52 -7.93
N ARG A 184 15.45 10.53 -9.16
CA ARG A 184 14.85 11.20 -10.31
C ARG A 184 14.57 10.20 -11.40
N SER A 185 13.42 10.35 -12.04
CA SER A 185 13.14 9.74 -13.33
C SER A 185 12.79 10.82 -14.36
N THR A 186 13.16 10.58 -15.62
CA THR A 186 12.77 11.40 -16.77
C THR A 186 12.03 10.58 -17.82
N ASP A 187 11.61 9.37 -17.48
CA ASP A 187 11.03 8.39 -18.39
C ASP A 187 9.77 7.70 -17.81
N GLY A 188 9.16 8.36 -16.82
CA GLY A 188 7.94 7.91 -16.17
C GLY A 188 8.13 6.95 -15.02
N GLY A 189 9.36 6.77 -14.53
CA GLY A 189 9.72 5.82 -13.48
C GLY A 189 10.14 4.45 -14.01
N ARG A 190 10.45 4.33 -15.31
CA ARG A 190 11.04 3.09 -15.86
C ARG A 190 12.50 2.96 -15.43
N THR A 191 13.19 4.09 -15.30
CA THR A 191 14.54 4.17 -14.74
C THR A 191 14.62 5.28 -13.69
N TRP A 192 15.54 5.10 -12.73
CA TRP A 192 15.76 6.00 -11.61
C TRP A 192 17.25 6.33 -11.47
N GLU A 193 17.52 7.61 -11.23
CA GLU A 193 18.85 8.17 -10.99
C GLU A 193 18.87 8.81 -9.60
N LYS A 194 19.85 8.47 -8.77
CA LYS A 194 20.01 9.10 -7.45
C LYS A 194 20.70 10.46 -7.60
N VAL A 195 19.96 11.53 -7.33
CA VAL A 195 20.41 12.93 -7.56
C VAL A 195 20.76 13.68 -6.29
N LEU A 196 20.39 13.16 -5.12
CA LEU A 196 20.85 13.64 -3.83
C LEU A 196 21.08 12.44 -2.91
N TYR A 197 22.29 12.33 -2.39
CA TYR A 197 22.71 11.28 -1.46
C TYR A 197 23.81 11.82 -0.57
N LYS A 198 23.82 11.39 0.69
CA LYS A 198 24.86 11.76 1.66
C LYS A 198 25.59 10.53 2.16
N ASP A 199 24.85 9.58 2.72
CA ASP A 199 25.32 8.32 3.30
C ASP A 199 24.10 7.38 3.48
N ASP A 200 24.35 6.13 3.90
CA ASP A 200 23.30 5.12 4.10
C ASP A 200 22.41 5.38 5.33
N ASP A 201 22.73 6.38 6.14
CA ASP A 201 21.99 6.75 7.37
C ASP A 201 21.12 8.01 7.18
N THR A 202 21.27 8.72 6.06
CA THR A 202 20.56 10.00 5.80
C THR A 202 19.57 9.88 4.64
N GLY A 203 18.27 9.90 4.96
CA GLY A 203 17.17 9.87 3.98
C GLY A 203 16.61 11.24 3.59
N ALA A 204 15.71 11.25 2.60
CA ALA A 204 14.90 12.42 2.24
C ALA A 204 13.43 12.15 2.56
N ILE A 205 12.75 13.13 3.16
CA ILE A 205 11.35 12.98 3.61
C ILE A 205 10.37 13.81 2.80
N ASP A 206 10.78 14.98 2.32
CA ASP A 206 9.90 15.90 1.62
C ASP A 206 10.62 16.67 0.51
N LEU A 207 9.84 17.15 -0.45
CA LEU A 207 10.27 17.91 -1.62
C LEU A 207 9.16 18.91 -1.97
N ALA A 208 9.55 20.11 -2.40
CA ALA A 208 8.64 21.10 -2.96
C ALA A 208 9.27 21.79 -4.18
N PHE A 209 8.42 22.23 -5.12
CA PHE A 209 8.85 23.21 -6.11
C PHE A 209 9.11 24.55 -5.41
N ARG A 210 10.05 25.32 -5.97
CA ARG A 210 10.34 26.68 -5.54
C ARG A 210 9.40 27.68 -6.18
#